data_AF-A0A7C1QYV7-F1
#
_entry.id   AF-A0A7C1QYV7-F1
#
_cell.length_a   1.000
_cell.length_b   1.000
_cell.length_c   1.000
_cell.angle_alpha   90.00
_cell.angle_beta   90.00
_cell.angle_gamma   90.00
#
_symmetry.space_group_name_H-M   'P 1'
#
loop_
_entity.id
_entity.type
_entity.pdbx_description
1 polymer ?
#
loop_
_entity_poly.entity_id
_entity_poly.type
_entity_poly.pdbx_seq_one_letter_code
_entity_poly.pdbx_strand_id
1 'polypeptide(L)'
;MVESLFKLAHDALYFLLLPWGLIVPLHDGLHATVARLFGAKIRFGVTSFAGFIIAPYIAVDTPISTRKYAIVSLAPLVLSLTALALAWLYHSAFWALVYAFNTVGMVGDFLTAISLIKMPHDAKVFDDGVVLKSDSEIPAPYPGVVFYGD
;
A
#
# COMPACT_ATOMS: atom_id res chain seq x y z
N MET A 1 -18.93 8.32 34.86
CA MET A 1 -19.40 8.65 33.50
C MET A 1 -18.35 9.43 32.69
N VAL A 2 -17.81 10.54 33.21
CA VAL A 2 -16.76 11.31 32.52
C VAL A 2 -15.45 10.52 32.37
N GLU A 3 -15.03 9.81 33.42
CA GLU A 3 -13.81 9.00 33.41
C GLU A 3 -13.88 7.80 32.43
N SER A 4 -15.05 7.16 32.31
CA SER A 4 -15.25 6.08 31.33
C SER A 4 -15.25 6.60 29.88
N LEU A 5 -15.76 7.80 29.65
CA LEU A 5 -15.72 8.44 28.34
C LEU A 5 -14.28 8.82 27.94
N PHE A 6 -13.49 9.34 28.88
CA PHE A 6 -12.07 9.66 28.65
C PHE A 6 -11.26 8.41 28.32
N LYS A 7 -11.45 7.32 29.07
CA LYS A 7 -10.79 6.04 28.79
C LYS A 7 -11.17 5.48 27.42
N LEU A 8 -12.46 5.51 27.06
CA LEU A 8 -12.91 5.08 25.74
C LEU A 8 -12.28 5.91 24.60
N ALA A 9 -12.23 7.24 24.77
CA ALA A 9 -11.61 8.13 23.79
C ALA A 9 -10.11 7.87 23.65
N HIS A 10 -9.41 7.69 24.76
CA HIS A 10 -8.00 7.31 24.79
C HIS A 10 -7.77 5.97 24.07
N ASP A 11 -8.54 4.94 24.40
CA ASP A 11 -8.38 3.61 23.83
C ASP A 11 -8.70 3.62 22.33
N ALA A 12 -9.74 4.33 21.89
CA ALA A 12 -10.03 4.51 20.46
C ALA A 12 -8.90 5.27 19.73
N LEU A 13 -8.38 6.34 20.33
CA LEU A 13 -7.24 7.07 19.77
C LEU A 13 -6.01 6.15 19.65
N TYR A 14 -5.67 5.42 20.71
CA TYR A 14 -4.44 4.65 20.80
C TYR A 14 -4.47 3.34 20.01
N PHE A 15 -5.60 2.62 20.00
CA PHE A 15 -5.71 1.33 19.34
C PHE A 15 -6.25 1.41 17.91
N LEU A 16 -6.93 2.50 17.52
CA LEU A 16 -7.48 2.65 16.17
C LEU A 16 -6.82 3.80 15.43
N LEU A 17 -6.98 5.04 15.92
CA LEU A 17 -6.60 6.20 15.12
C LEU A 17 -5.07 6.35 14.93
N LEU A 18 -4.29 6.16 15.99
CA LEU A 18 -2.82 6.30 15.92
C LEU A 18 -2.16 5.23 15.05
N PRO A 19 -2.48 3.92 15.15
CA PRO A 19 -1.94 2.92 14.24
C PRO A 19 -2.27 3.24 12.79
N TRP A 20 -3.51 3.61 12.46
CA TRP A 20 -3.89 3.98 11.10
C TRP A 20 -3.17 5.23 10.60
N GLY A 21 -3.08 6.27 11.43
CA GLY A 21 -2.35 7.50 11.11
C GLY A 21 -0.85 7.29 10.90
N LEU A 22 -0.27 6.23 11.48
CA LEU A 22 1.11 5.82 11.26
C LEU A 22 1.26 4.94 10.01
N ILE A 23 0.40 3.93 9.85
CA ILE A 23 0.55 2.89 8.83
C ILE A 23 0.33 3.42 7.44
N VAL A 24 -0.78 4.13 7.20
CA VAL A 24 -1.14 4.62 5.87
C VAL A 24 0.00 5.40 5.22
N PRO A 25 0.56 6.47 5.84
CA PRO A 25 1.63 7.22 5.21
C PRO A 25 2.94 6.42 5.07
N LEU A 26 3.23 5.48 5.97
CA LEU A 26 4.44 4.65 5.87
C LEU A 26 4.33 3.58 4.78
N HIS A 27 3.17 2.93 4.67
CA HIS A 27 2.87 1.90 3.68
C HIS A 27 2.96 2.50 2.27
N ASP A 28 2.17 3.54 2.03
CA ASP A 28 2.17 4.30 0.79
C ASP A 28 3.56 4.90 0.53
N GLY A 29 4.16 5.51 1.56
CA GLY A 29 5.50 6.10 1.49
C GLY A 29 6.57 5.09 1.04
N LEU A 30 6.48 3.83 1.45
CA LEU A 30 7.41 2.78 1.03
C LEU A 30 7.26 2.43 -0.45
N HIS A 31 6.03 2.27 -0.95
CA HIS A 31 5.80 2.09 -2.39
C HIS A 31 6.39 3.25 -3.19
N ALA A 32 6.05 4.49 -2.83
CA ALA A 32 6.55 5.68 -3.52
C ALA A 32 8.09 5.77 -3.47
N THR A 33 8.68 5.46 -2.32
CA THR A 33 10.15 5.51 -2.15
C THR A 33 10.83 4.49 -3.05
N VAL A 34 10.39 3.23 -3.01
CA VAL A 34 10.98 2.18 -3.84
C VAL A 34 10.76 2.44 -5.33
N ALA A 35 9.58 2.94 -5.72
CA ALA A 35 9.32 3.31 -7.10
C ALA A 35 10.23 4.45 -7.59
N ARG A 36 10.47 5.48 -6.75
CA ARG A 36 11.44 6.55 -7.04
C ARG A 36 12.86 6.03 -7.17
N LEU A 37 13.28 5.08 -6.33
CA LEU A 37 14.60 4.44 -6.44
C LEU A 37 14.77 3.71 -7.78
N PHE A 38 13.67 3.22 -8.37
CA PHE A 38 13.66 2.63 -9.70
C PHE A 38 13.55 3.64 -10.86
N GLY A 39 13.53 4.94 -10.56
CA GLY A 39 13.47 6.02 -11.54
C GLY A 39 12.05 6.44 -11.92
N ALA A 40 11.01 5.98 -11.22
CA ALA A 40 9.65 6.36 -11.52
C ALA A 40 9.30 7.75 -10.97
N LYS A 41 8.51 8.50 -11.75
CA LYS A 41 7.86 9.73 -11.26
C LYS A 41 6.61 9.35 -10.48
N ILE A 42 6.46 9.97 -9.31
CA ILE A 42 5.36 9.72 -8.38
C ILE A 42 4.51 10.96 -8.23
N ARG A 43 3.19 10.81 -8.37
CA ARG A 43 2.20 11.82 -8.01
C ARG A 43 1.43 11.34 -6.79
N PHE A 44 1.39 12.19 -5.77
CA PHE A 44 0.49 12.02 -4.63
C PHE A 44 -0.79 12.77 -4.92
N GLY A 45 -1.92 12.14 -4.65
CA GLY A 45 -3.21 12.80 -4.74
C GLY A 45 -4.16 12.30 -3.67
N VAL A 46 -5.38 12.81 -3.75
CA VAL A 46 -6.45 12.42 -2.84
C VAL A 46 -7.64 12.02 -3.70
N THR A 47 -8.08 10.78 -3.58
CA THR A 47 -9.30 10.32 -4.24
C THR A 47 -10.48 10.80 -3.42
N SER A 48 -11.35 11.59 -4.04
CA SER A 48 -12.60 12.04 -3.43
C SER A 48 -13.80 11.44 -4.15
N PHE A 49 -14.78 10.94 -3.41
CA PHE A 49 -16.08 10.53 -3.95
C PHE A 49 -17.19 11.30 -3.24
N ALA A 50 -18.12 11.84 -4.01
CA ALA A 50 -19.24 12.64 -3.51
C ALA A 50 -18.82 13.79 -2.55
N GLY A 51 -17.64 14.39 -2.78
CA GLY A 51 -17.11 15.48 -1.95
C GLY A 51 -16.34 15.03 -0.70
N PHE A 52 -16.26 13.73 -0.42
CA PHE A 52 -15.48 13.17 0.70
C PHE A 52 -14.14 12.66 0.23
N ILE A 53 -13.07 13.01 0.94
CA ILE A 53 -11.75 12.40 0.79
C ILE A 53 -11.87 10.94 1.24
N ILE A 54 -11.72 9.99 0.32
CA ILE A 54 -11.76 8.57 0.63
C ILE A 54 -10.38 8.09 1.07
N ALA A 55 -9.36 8.39 0.27
CA ALA A 55 -8.01 7.90 0.52
C ALA A 55 -6.97 8.76 -0.21
N PRO A 56 -5.77 8.94 0.38
CA PRO A 56 -4.62 9.32 -0.41
C PRO A 56 -4.33 8.23 -1.45
N TYR A 57 -3.81 8.60 -2.61
CA TYR A 57 -3.31 7.65 -3.59
C TYR A 57 -1.90 8.04 -4.04
N ILE A 58 -1.17 7.02 -4.50
CA ILE A 58 0.12 7.15 -5.16
C ILE A 58 -0.05 6.67 -6.59
N ALA A 59 0.17 7.57 -7.54
CA ALA A 59 0.29 7.22 -8.94
C ALA A 59 1.76 7.10 -9.32
N VAL A 60 2.09 6.03 -10.03
CA VAL A 60 3.38 5.78 -10.66
C VAL A 60 3.24 6.14 -12.13
N ASP A 61 3.52 7.39 -12.50
CA ASP A 61 3.25 7.90 -13.86
C ASP A 61 4.25 7.38 -14.91
N THR A 62 5.39 6.85 -14.47
CA THR A 62 6.44 6.35 -15.37
C THR A 62 6.35 4.83 -15.49
N PRO A 63 6.19 4.28 -16.70
CA PRO A 63 6.22 2.84 -16.89
C PRO A 63 7.56 2.24 -16.46
N ILE A 64 7.50 1.30 -15.52
CA ILE A 64 8.63 0.50 -15.05
C ILE A 64 8.40 -0.97 -15.41
N SER A 65 9.45 -1.78 -15.36
CA SER A 65 9.29 -3.21 -15.66
C SER A 65 8.48 -3.92 -14.58
N THR A 66 7.73 -4.95 -14.96
CA THR A 66 6.97 -5.84 -14.05
C THR A 66 7.78 -6.29 -12.84
N ARG A 67 9.05 -6.68 -13.02
CA ARG A 67 9.93 -7.09 -11.92
C ARG A 67 10.18 -5.96 -10.92
N LYS A 68 10.39 -4.74 -11.40
CA LYS A 68 10.57 -3.57 -10.52
C LYS A 68 9.27 -3.24 -9.82
N TYR A 69 8.15 -3.27 -10.54
CA TYR A 69 6.83 -3.00 -9.95
C TYR A 69 6.45 -4.05 -8.89
N ALA A 70 6.77 -5.33 -9.08
CA ALA A 70 6.54 -6.36 -8.07
C ALA A 70 7.33 -6.08 -6.78
N ILE A 71 8.56 -5.58 -6.89
CA ILE A 71 9.34 -5.15 -5.72
C ILE A 71 8.71 -3.91 -5.07
N VAL A 72 8.21 -2.96 -5.87
CA VAL A 72 7.45 -1.80 -5.36
C VAL A 72 6.23 -2.28 -4.58
N SER A 73 5.41 -3.16 -5.14
CA SER A 73 4.22 -3.73 -4.47
C SER A 73 4.58 -4.42 -3.15
N LEU A 74 5.71 -5.13 -3.09
CA LEU A 74 6.10 -5.84 -1.86
C LEU A 74 6.89 -4.97 -0.86
N ALA A 75 7.17 -3.71 -1.18
CA ALA A 75 7.95 -2.81 -0.32
C ALA A 75 7.40 -2.68 1.12
N PRO A 76 6.07 -2.59 1.36
CA PRO A 76 5.53 -2.50 2.70
C PRO A 76 5.72 -3.75 3.57
N LEU A 77 6.23 -4.87 3.01
CA LEU A 77 6.58 -6.05 3.80
C LEU A 77 7.59 -5.72 4.91
N VAL A 78 8.52 -4.82 4.62
CA VAL A 78 9.52 -4.35 5.60
C VAL A 78 8.83 -3.72 6.81
N LEU A 79 7.71 -3.02 6.61
CA LEU A 79 6.94 -2.43 7.69
C LEU A 79 6.29 -3.50 8.56
N SER A 80 5.70 -4.55 7.96
CA SER A 80 5.16 -5.69 8.72
C SER A 80 6.24 -6.39 9.55
N LEU A 81 7.40 -6.70 8.95
CA LEU A 81 8.50 -7.37 9.66
C LEU A 81 9.02 -6.50 10.82
N THR A 82 9.16 -5.20 10.59
CA THR A 82 9.61 -4.25 11.61
C THR A 82 8.59 -4.14 12.74
N ALA A 83 7.31 -3.97 12.41
CA ALA A 83 6.23 -3.87 13.40
C ALA A 83 6.10 -5.14 14.24
N LEU A 84 6.21 -6.32 13.62
CA LEU A 84 6.20 -7.59 14.35
C LEU A 84 7.40 -7.71 15.31
N ALA A 85 8.60 -7.33 14.86
CA ALA A 85 9.79 -7.32 15.70
C ALA A 85 9.65 -6.37 16.90
N LEU A 86 9.10 -5.16 16.69
CA LEU A 86 8.85 -4.18 17.75
C LEU A 86 7.75 -4.66 18.70
N ALA A 87 6.70 -5.30 18.19
CA ALA A 87 5.63 -5.88 19.01
C ALA A 87 6.19 -6.93 19.96
N TRP A 88 7.06 -7.81 19.46
CA TRP A 88 7.71 -8.84 20.25
C TRP A 88 8.70 -8.25 21.25
N LEU A 89 9.60 -7.36 20.81
CA LEU A 89 10.64 -6.77 21.67
C LEU A 89 10.07 -5.96 22.83
N TYR A 90 9.01 -5.19 22.58
CA TYR A 90 8.40 -4.29 23.56
C TYR A 90 7.12 -4.84 24.19
N HIS A 91 6.70 -6.07 23.86
CA HIS A 91 5.42 -6.65 24.30
C HIS A 91 4.23 -5.70 24.06
N SER A 92 4.23 -5.04 22.91
CA SER A 92 3.38 -3.87 22.66
C SER A 92 2.19 -4.21 21.77
N ALA A 93 0.98 -4.06 22.32
CA ALA A 93 -0.27 -4.16 21.56
C ALA A 93 -0.37 -3.15 20.40
N PHE A 94 0.20 -1.95 20.55
CA PHE A 94 0.23 -0.94 19.49
C PHE A 94 0.94 -1.47 18.24
N TRP A 95 2.20 -1.89 18.37
CA TRP A 95 2.96 -2.50 17.28
C TRP A 95 2.35 -3.80 16.73
N ALA A 96 1.67 -4.59 17.57
CA ALA A 96 0.93 -5.77 17.10
C ALA A 96 -0.23 -5.38 16.17
N LEU A 97 -0.96 -4.30 16.50
CA LEU A 97 -1.99 -3.74 15.63
C LEU A 97 -1.41 -3.12 14.36
N VAL A 98 -0.26 -2.44 14.45
CA VAL A 98 0.46 -1.92 13.29
C VAL A 98 0.80 -3.05 12.32
N TYR A 99 1.34 -4.15 12.83
CA TYR A 99 1.61 -5.36 12.04
C TYR A 99 0.32 -5.93 11.42
N ALA A 100 -0.74 -6.09 12.21
CA ALA A 100 -2.00 -6.67 11.75
C ALA A 100 -2.63 -5.84 10.63
N PHE A 101 -2.80 -4.53 10.83
CA PHE A 101 -3.41 -3.65 9.84
C PHE A 101 -2.56 -3.53 8.57
N ASN A 102 -1.23 -3.41 8.66
CA ASN A 102 -0.38 -3.40 7.47
C ASN A 102 -0.48 -4.73 6.70
N THR A 103 -0.48 -5.87 7.42
CA THR A 103 -0.59 -7.20 6.79
C THR A 103 -1.93 -7.39 6.06
N VAL A 104 -3.02 -6.87 6.62
CA VAL A 104 -4.33 -6.85 5.94
C VAL A 104 -4.28 -5.93 4.70
N GLY A 105 -3.70 -4.74 4.80
CA GLY A 105 -3.54 -3.82 3.67
C GLY A 105 -2.74 -4.44 2.52
N MET A 106 -1.73 -5.24 2.84
CA MET A 106 -0.87 -5.91 1.85
C MET A 106 -1.56 -7.02 1.04
N VAL A 107 -2.80 -7.41 1.33
CA VAL A 107 -3.49 -8.43 0.52
C VAL A 107 -3.55 -8.02 -0.96
N GLY A 108 -3.87 -6.74 -1.25
CA GLY A 108 -3.87 -6.21 -2.61
C GLY A 108 -2.47 -6.22 -3.25
N ASP A 109 -1.45 -5.92 -2.47
CA ASP A 109 -0.05 -5.93 -2.92
C ASP A 109 0.42 -7.31 -3.32
N PHE A 110 0.09 -8.34 -2.54
CA PHE A 110 0.44 -9.72 -2.86
C PHE A 110 -0.27 -10.19 -4.11
N LEU A 111 -1.57 -9.89 -4.26
CA LEU A 111 -2.31 -10.23 -5.48
C LEU A 111 -1.69 -9.56 -6.71
N THR A 112 -1.33 -8.28 -6.59
CA THR A 112 -0.64 -7.52 -7.63
C THR A 112 0.73 -8.13 -7.96
N ALA A 113 1.55 -8.39 -6.96
CA ALA A 113 2.87 -9.01 -7.15
C ALA A 113 2.79 -10.40 -7.81
N ILE A 114 1.82 -11.24 -7.40
CA ILE A 114 1.59 -12.56 -7.99
C ILE A 114 1.23 -12.43 -9.48
N SER A 115 0.38 -11.48 -9.85
CA SER A 115 0.05 -11.21 -11.25
C SER A 115 1.28 -10.73 -12.04
N LEU A 116 2.07 -9.81 -11.48
CA LEU A 116 3.25 -9.25 -12.14
C LEU A 116 4.36 -10.28 -12.38
N ILE A 117 4.53 -11.24 -11.48
CA ILE A 117 5.55 -12.31 -11.62
C ILE A 117 5.22 -13.26 -12.79
N LYS A 118 3.95 -13.36 -13.18
CA LYS A 118 3.51 -14.18 -14.32
C LYS A 118 3.64 -13.48 -15.68
N MET A 119 3.90 -12.17 -15.68
CA MET A 119 4.05 -11.37 -16.89
C MET A 119 5.49 -11.44 -17.43
N PRO A 120 5.73 -11.08 -18.71
CA PRO A 120 7.08 -10.90 -19.24
C PRO A 120 7.90 -9.93 -18.36
N HIS A 121 9.18 -10.25 -18.13
CA HIS A 121 10.01 -9.51 -17.18
C HIS A 121 10.29 -8.05 -17.56
N ASP A 122 10.15 -7.72 -18.84
CA ASP A 122 10.41 -6.42 -19.44
C ASP A 122 9.14 -5.63 -19.77
N ALA A 123 7.96 -6.28 -19.72
CA ALA A 123 6.65 -5.66 -19.86
C ALA A 123 6.55 -4.42 -18.96
N LYS A 124 5.97 -3.35 -19.51
CA LYS A 124 5.89 -2.06 -18.86
C LYS A 124 4.58 -1.93 -18.12
N VAL A 125 4.69 -1.56 -16.85
CA VAL A 125 3.57 -1.38 -15.94
C VAL A 125 3.66 -0.02 -15.27
N PHE A 126 2.52 0.64 -15.13
CA PHE A 126 2.38 1.90 -14.41
C PHE A 126 0.99 1.97 -13.76
N ASP A 127 0.84 2.86 -12.78
CA ASP A 127 -0.41 3.04 -12.04
C ASP A 127 -0.81 4.51 -12.13
N ASP A 128 -1.98 4.78 -12.72
CA ASP A 128 -2.45 6.15 -12.93
C ASP A 128 -3.12 6.76 -11.70
N GLY A 129 -3.17 6.03 -10.59
CA GLY A 129 -3.84 6.39 -9.34
C GLY A 129 -5.24 5.81 -9.21
N VAL A 130 -5.72 5.09 -10.22
CA VAL A 130 -7.02 4.41 -10.21
C VAL A 130 -6.88 2.94 -10.59
N VAL A 131 -6.09 2.65 -11.63
CA VAL A 131 -5.88 1.29 -12.12
C VAL A 131 -4.44 1.04 -12.54
N LEU A 132 -4.00 -0.21 -12.34
CA LEU A 132 -2.74 -0.70 -12.89
C LEU A 132 -2.90 -0.92 -14.40
N LYS A 133 -2.01 -0.29 -15.18
CA LYS A 133 -1.98 -0.38 -16.64
C LYS A 133 -0.69 -1.04 -17.10
N SER A 134 -0.79 -1.72 -18.24
CA SER A 134 0.32 -2.51 -18.78
C SER A 134 0.29 -2.56 -20.30
N ASP A 135 1.46 -2.71 -20.93
CA ASP A 135 1.60 -3.02 -22.37
C ASP A 135 1.33 -4.50 -22.71
N SER A 136 1.19 -5.33 -21.68
CA SER A 136 0.90 -6.76 -21.74
C SER A 136 -0.31 -7.11 -20.90
N GLU A 137 -1.01 -8.19 -21.22
CA GLU A 137 -2.14 -8.67 -20.42
C GLU A 137 -1.73 -8.94 -18.97
N ILE A 138 -2.49 -8.41 -18.01
CA ILE A 138 -2.28 -8.65 -16.59
C ILE A 138 -3.06 -9.92 -16.21
N PRO A 139 -2.39 -11.04 -15.88
CA PRO A 139 -3.07 -12.28 -15.58
C PRO A 139 -3.75 -12.24 -14.21
N ALA A 140 -4.70 -13.14 -13.99
CA ALA A 140 -5.28 -13.37 -12.66
C ALA A 140 -4.20 -13.65 -11.59
N PRO A 141 -4.39 -13.23 -10.32
CA PRO A 141 -5.67 -12.86 -9.68
C PRO A 141 -6.04 -11.37 -9.71
N TYR A 142 -5.24 -10.50 -10.33
CA TYR A 142 -5.61 -9.09 -10.45
C TYR A 142 -6.92 -8.93 -11.24
N PRO A 143 -7.90 -8.16 -10.75
CA PRO A 143 -9.13 -7.90 -11.48
C PRO A 143 -8.80 -7.01 -12.70
N GLY A 144 -8.67 -7.60 -13.90
CA GLY A 144 -8.42 -6.89 -15.16
C GLY A 144 -9.48 -5.80 -15.43
N VAL A 145 -9.21 -4.69 -16.14
CA VAL A 145 -8.74 -4.54 -17.54
C VAL A 145 -8.26 -3.09 -17.76
N VAL A 146 -7.22 -2.83 -18.60
CA VAL A 146 -7.17 -1.85 -19.75
C VAL A 146 -5.88 -2.06 -20.55
N PHE A 147 -6.02 -2.32 -21.86
CA PHE A 147 -4.94 -2.34 -22.87
C PHE A 147 -4.54 -0.91 -23.25
N TYR A 148 -3.25 -0.65 -23.41
CA TYR A 148 -2.77 0.53 -24.15
C TYR A 148 -2.36 0.07 -25.56
N GLY A 149 -3.08 0.55 -26.58
CA GLY A 149 -2.77 0.29 -27.98
C GLY A 149 -3.92 0.68 -28.89
N ASP A 150 -3.86 1.92 -29.40
CA ASP A 150 -3.84 2.16 -30.85
C ASP A 150 -2.50 2.84 -31.16
#